data_AF-A0A916LJ73-F1
#
_entry.id   AF-A0A916LJ73-F1
#
_cell.length_a   1.000
_cell.length_b   1.000
_cell.length_c   1.000
_cell.angle_alpha   90.00
_cell.angle_beta   90.00
_cell.angle_gamma   90.00
#
_symmetry.space_group_name_H-M   'P 1'
#
loop_
_entity.id
_entity.type
_entity.pdbx_description
1 polymer ?
#
loop_
_entity_poly.entity_id
_entity_poly.type
_entity_poly.pdbx_seq_one_letter_code
_entity_poly.pdbx_strand_id
1 'polypeptide(L)'
;LTFTMGLASIISALVGSKIASVVSGNFIKTFIIAVIILAGLRMLLAGNSEVDIDDLTNYKSDASPFSAIFWGFITGIVSIFAGVGGGILLVPVMNHLMKVPIKRAIGTSSSIIILTSTFGTLGYVINGLGKPELEALGTLGFVDYTAGIPIIIGSILTSRLGAHASYRTKSKLLKKLFALLLITVAILTLLK
;
A
#
# COMPACT_ATOMS: atom_id res chain seq x y z
N LEU A 1 -1.44 5.24 -16.61
CA LEU A 1 -1.94 4.62 -15.38
C LEU A 1 -0.94 4.74 -14.22
N THR A 2 0.20 4.05 -14.27
CA THR A 2 1.20 4.06 -13.18
C THR A 2 1.69 5.45 -12.85
N PHE A 3 2.07 6.22 -13.87
CA PHE A 3 2.56 7.59 -13.69
C PHE A 3 1.51 8.52 -13.09
N THR A 4 0.27 8.47 -13.60
CA THR A 4 -0.84 9.31 -13.12
C THR A 4 -1.25 8.97 -11.69
N MET A 5 -1.33 7.67 -11.35
CA MET A 5 -1.57 7.23 -9.98
C MET A 5 -0.41 7.64 -9.06
N GLY A 6 0.84 7.44 -9.50
CA GLY A 6 2.03 7.80 -8.74
C GLY A 6 2.06 9.28 -8.35
N LEU A 7 1.81 10.18 -9.31
CA LEU A 7 1.73 11.61 -9.04
C LEU A 7 0.60 11.96 -8.05
N ALA A 8 -0.59 11.38 -8.25
CA ALA A 8 -1.71 11.58 -7.32
C ALA A 8 -1.36 11.07 -5.91
N SER A 9 -0.65 9.95 -5.81
CA SER A 9 -0.23 9.36 -4.55
C SER A 9 0.81 10.21 -3.83
N ILE A 10 1.70 10.93 -4.52
CA ILE A 10 2.65 11.87 -3.90
C ILE A 10 1.89 12.99 -3.17
N ILE A 11 0.93 13.63 -3.85
CA ILE A 11 0.12 14.69 -3.25
C ILE A 11 -0.65 14.15 -2.06
N SER A 12 -1.27 12.98 -2.22
CA SER A 12 -2.00 12.31 -1.15
C SER A 12 -1.10 11.92 0.03
N ALA A 13 0.19 11.67 -0.19
CA ALA A 13 1.12 11.28 0.86
C ALA A 13 1.42 12.46 1.79
N LEU A 14 1.66 13.63 1.20
CA LEU A 14 1.91 14.87 1.94
C LEU A 14 0.65 15.33 2.70
N VAL A 15 -0.50 15.33 2.03
CA VAL A 15 -1.79 15.67 2.65
C VAL A 15 -2.17 14.65 3.73
N GLY A 16 -2.02 13.36 3.42
CA GLY A 16 -2.33 12.25 4.31
C GLY A 16 -1.50 12.27 5.57
N SER A 17 -0.19 12.55 5.49
CA SER A 17 0.67 12.61 6.69
C SER A 17 0.26 13.73 7.64
N LYS A 18 -0.15 14.89 7.11
CA LYS A 18 -0.68 16.00 7.91
C LYS A 18 -2.03 15.67 8.55
N ILE A 19 -2.90 14.94 7.86
CA ILE A 19 -4.18 14.50 8.45
C ILE A 19 -3.92 13.44 9.52
N ALA A 20 -3.04 12.47 9.23
CA ALA A 20 -2.71 11.37 10.14
C ALA A 20 -2.11 11.88 11.47
N SER A 21 -1.38 12.99 11.46
CA SER A 21 -0.78 13.56 12.67
C SER A 21 -1.77 14.29 13.59
N VAL A 22 -2.97 14.63 13.09
CA VAL A 22 -4.01 15.36 13.84
C VAL A 22 -5.19 14.46 14.21
N VAL A 23 -5.44 13.41 13.43
CA VAL A 23 -6.55 12.47 13.67
C VAL A 23 -6.24 11.53 14.83
N SER A 24 -7.26 11.20 15.62
CA SER A 24 -7.12 10.27 16.74
C SER A 24 -6.70 8.86 16.28
N GLY A 25 -5.76 8.26 17.01
CA GLY A 25 -5.25 6.92 16.69
C GLY A 25 -6.35 5.85 16.65
N ASN A 26 -7.35 5.95 17.52
CA ASN A 26 -8.49 5.02 17.55
C ASN A 26 -9.34 5.10 16.27
N PHE A 27 -9.53 6.29 15.72
CA PHE A 27 -10.25 6.47 14.46
C PHE A 27 -9.45 5.86 13.31
N ILE A 28 -8.15 6.18 13.20
CA ILE A 28 -7.27 5.62 12.16
C ILE A 28 -7.30 4.10 12.20
N LYS A 29 -7.12 3.53 13.39
CA LYS A 29 -7.12 2.07 13.61
C LYS A 29 -8.43 1.43 13.13
N THR A 30 -9.57 1.94 13.58
CA THR A 30 -10.90 1.40 13.22
C THR A 30 -11.16 1.53 11.72
N PHE A 31 -10.81 2.68 11.14
CA PHE A 31 -10.96 2.95 9.72
C PHE A 31 -10.11 1.99 8.87
N ILE A 32 -8.84 1.80 9.24
CA ILE A 32 -7.94 0.87 8.53
C ILE A 32 -8.43 -0.56 8.63
N ILE A 33 -8.85 -1.03 9.81
CA ILE A 33 -9.41 -2.38 9.98
C ILE A 33 -10.61 -2.58 9.05
N ALA A 34 -11.56 -1.64 9.02
CA ALA A 34 -12.74 -1.73 8.17
C ALA A 34 -12.36 -1.83 6.69
N VAL A 35 -11.44 -0.98 6.22
CA VAL A 35 -11.00 -0.97 4.82
C VAL A 35 -10.25 -2.25 4.45
N ILE A 36 -9.38 -2.77 5.34
CA ILE A 36 -8.63 -4.02 5.11
C ILE A 36 -9.57 -5.22 5.06
N ILE A 37 -10.55 -5.32 5.98
CA ILE A 37 -11.55 -6.40 5.97
C ILE A 37 -12.37 -6.35 4.68
N LEU A 38 -12.86 -5.17 4.28
CA LEU A 38 -13.63 -5.00 3.04
C LEU A 38 -12.80 -5.38 1.82
N ALA A 39 -11.53 -4.95 1.75
CA ALA A 39 -10.63 -5.30 0.66
C ALA A 39 -10.34 -6.81 0.62
N GLY A 40 -10.05 -7.43 1.77
CA GLY A 40 -9.77 -8.86 1.91
C GLY A 40 -10.97 -9.73 1.53
N LEU A 41 -12.16 -9.40 2.05
CA LEU A 41 -13.40 -10.10 1.71
C LEU A 41 -13.73 -9.95 0.22
N ARG A 42 -13.66 -8.73 -0.33
CA ARG A 42 -13.87 -8.52 -1.78
C ARG A 42 -12.86 -9.29 -2.62
N MET A 43 -11.61 -9.38 -2.17
CA MET A 43 -10.57 -10.11 -2.87
C MET A 43 -10.78 -11.63 -2.79
N LEU A 44 -11.42 -12.15 -1.74
CA LEU A 44 -11.83 -13.55 -1.65
C LEU A 44 -13.03 -13.87 -2.54
N LEU A 45 -13.99 -12.95 -2.64
CA LEU A 45 -15.24 -13.12 -3.39
C LEU A 45 -15.10 -12.84 -4.89
N ALA A 46 -14.15 -12.01 -5.30
CA ALA A 46 -13.96 -11.68 -6.70
C ALA A 46 -13.51 -12.93 -7.50
N GLY A 47 -14.16 -13.19 -8.64
CA GLY A 47 -13.90 -14.34 -9.50
C GLY A 47 -12.45 -14.47 -10.00
N ASN A 48 -12.09 -15.69 -10.40
CA ASN A 48 -10.76 -16.06 -10.87
C ASN A 48 -10.60 -15.73 -12.35
N SER A 49 -10.15 -14.50 -12.66
CA SER A 49 -9.61 -14.24 -13.99
C SER A 49 -8.16 -14.71 -13.98
N GLU A 50 -7.92 -15.94 -14.43
CA GLU A 50 -6.59 -16.35 -14.88
C GLU A 50 -6.25 -15.52 -16.11
N VAL A 51 -5.11 -14.84 -16.07
CA VAL A 51 -4.57 -14.07 -17.19
C VAL A 51 -3.18 -14.60 -17.40
N ASP A 52 -2.90 -15.04 -18.63
CA ASP A 52 -1.62 -15.62 -18.99
C ASP A 52 -0.53 -14.56 -19.04
N ILE A 53 0.74 -14.96 -18.92
CA ILE A 53 1.86 -14.00 -18.85
C ILE A 53 1.99 -13.22 -20.17
N ASP A 54 1.64 -13.82 -21.30
CA ASP A 54 1.68 -13.21 -22.64
C ASP A 54 0.62 -12.10 -22.83
N ASP A 55 -0.50 -12.15 -22.09
CA ASP A 55 -1.51 -11.07 -22.10
C ASP A 55 -1.05 -9.84 -21.29
N LEU A 56 -0.05 -9.99 -20.41
CA LEU A 56 0.42 -8.88 -19.56
C LEU A 56 1.21 -7.83 -20.36
N THR A 57 1.91 -8.23 -21.42
CA THR A 57 2.74 -7.35 -22.26
C THR A 57 1.89 -6.50 -23.20
N ASN A 58 0.78 -7.04 -23.70
CA ASN A 58 -0.16 -6.37 -24.61
C ASN A 58 -1.33 -5.67 -23.91
N TYR A 59 -1.50 -5.84 -22.59
CA TYR A 59 -2.58 -5.16 -21.85
C TYR A 59 -2.44 -3.63 -21.92
N LYS A 60 -3.40 -2.99 -22.58
CA LYS A 60 -3.64 -1.55 -22.53
C LYS A 60 -4.70 -1.29 -21.46
N SER A 61 -4.36 -0.42 -20.52
CA SER A 61 -5.30 0.00 -19.49
C SER A 61 -6.32 0.97 -20.09
N ASP A 62 -7.56 0.53 -20.25
CA ASP A 62 -8.69 1.40 -20.62
C ASP A 62 -9.19 2.29 -19.46
N ALA A 63 -8.54 2.22 -18.30
CA ALA A 63 -8.88 3.08 -17.17
C ALA A 63 -8.67 4.55 -17.53
N SER A 64 -9.75 5.33 -17.46
CA SER A 64 -9.75 6.78 -17.65
C SER A 64 -8.70 7.44 -16.73
N PRO A 65 -7.95 8.45 -17.22
CA PRO A 65 -7.01 9.22 -16.41
C PRO A 65 -7.62 9.76 -15.10
N PHE A 66 -8.90 10.12 -15.13
CA PHE A 66 -9.63 10.60 -13.96
C PHE A 66 -9.78 9.52 -12.88
N SER A 67 -10.16 8.30 -13.28
CA SER A 67 -10.28 7.17 -12.37
C SER A 67 -8.93 6.81 -11.73
N ALA A 68 -7.83 6.93 -12.49
CA ALA A 68 -6.48 6.70 -12.02
C ALA A 68 -6.08 7.73 -10.94
N ILE A 69 -6.34 9.01 -11.18
CA ILE A 69 -6.04 10.07 -10.21
C ILE A 69 -6.87 9.86 -8.93
N PHE A 70 -8.17 9.61 -9.07
CA PHE A 70 -9.06 9.39 -7.94
C PHE A 70 -8.61 8.20 -7.06
N TRP A 71 -8.40 7.02 -7.67
CA TRP A 71 -7.95 5.85 -6.93
C TRP A 71 -6.53 6.00 -6.39
N GLY A 72 -5.62 6.62 -7.14
CA GLY A 72 -4.26 6.91 -6.68
C GLY A 72 -4.21 7.83 -5.46
N PHE A 73 -5.10 8.83 -5.42
CA PHE A 73 -5.22 9.75 -4.29
C PHE A 73 -5.83 9.05 -3.05
N ILE A 74 -6.98 8.38 -3.22
CA ILE A 74 -7.66 7.68 -2.11
C ILE A 74 -6.75 6.61 -1.53
N THR A 75 -6.22 5.73 -2.38
CA THR A 75 -5.37 4.65 -1.90
C THR A 75 -4.09 5.18 -1.25
N GLY A 76 -3.52 6.28 -1.73
CA GLY A 76 -2.36 6.90 -1.11
C GLY A 76 -2.63 7.49 0.29
N ILE A 77 -3.76 8.18 0.52
CA ILE A 77 -4.13 8.64 1.88
C ILE A 77 -4.26 7.46 2.84
N VAL A 78 -5.07 6.47 2.46
CA VAL A 78 -5.33 5.31 3.33
C VAL A 78 -4.03 4.55 3.61
N SER A 79 -3.11 4.55 2.66
CA SER A 79 -1.80 3.92 2.79
C SER A 79 -0.88 4.61 3.78
N ILE A 80 -0.92 5.94 3.85
CA ILE A 80 -0.19 6.70 4.87
C ILE A 80 -0.77 6.45 6.26
N PHE A 81 -2.09 6.36 6.37
CA PHE A 81 -2.77 6.06 7.62
C PHE A 81 -2.43 4.65 8.12
N ALA A 82 -2.34 3.68 7.22
CA ALA A 82 -1.96 2.31 7.55
C ALA A 82 -0.50 2.20 8.03
N GLY A 83 0.39 3.11 7.59
CA GLY A 83 1.83 3.05 7.91
C GLY A 83 2.59 1.90 7.22
N VAL A 84 1.93 1.03 6.47
CA VAL A 84 2.54 -0.17 5.81
C VAL A 84 3.04 0.12 4.39
N GLY A 85 2.91 1.36 3.90
CA GLY A 85 3.40 1.74 2.57
C GLY A 85 2.58 1.13 1.42
N GLY A 86 1.34 1.59 1.23
CA GLY A 86 0.69 1.57 -0.10
C GLY A 86 0.03 0.27 -0.56
N GLY A 87 0.77 -0.84 -0.49
CA GLY A 87 0.51 -2.00 -1.35
C GLY A 87 -0.70 -2.84 -0.98
N ILE A 88 -1.01 -2.88 0.32
CA ILE A 88 -2.11 -3.64 0.90
C ILE A 88 -3.44 -3.28 0.22
N LEU A 89 -3.64 -2.00 -0.12
CA LEU A 89 -4.88 -1.52 -0.75
C LEU A 89 -4.75 -1.23 -2.23
N LEU A 90 -3.56 -0.83 -2.70
CA LEU A 90 -3.37 -0.61 -4.15
C LEU A 90 -3.64 -1.88 -4.96
N VAL A 91 -3.14 -3.04 -4.51
CA VAL A 91 -3.31 -4.30 -5.23
C VAL A 91 -4.78 -4.70 -5.43
N PRO A 92 -5.62 -4.78 -4.38
CA PRO A 92 -7.03 -5.12 -4.55
C PRO A 92 -7.81 -4.05 -5.33
N VAL A 93 -7.49 -2.76 -5.17
CA VAL A 93 -8.13 -1.68 -5.94
C VAL A 93 -7.80 -1.79 -7.43
N MET A 94 -6.53 -1.93 -7.78
CA MET A 94 -6.11 -2.11 -9.17
C MET A 94 -6.71 -3.37 -9.78
N ASN A 95 -6.71 -4.48 -9.04
CA ASN A 95 -7.23 -5.74 -9.55
C ASN A 95 -8.75 -5.71 -9.77
N HIS A 96 -9.50 -5.15 -8.83
CA HIS A 96 -10.96 -5.29 -8.84
C HIS A 96 -11.67 -4.09 -9.49
N LEU A 97 -11.25 -2.87 -9.16
CA LEU A 97 -11.92 -1.66 -9.61
C LEU A 97 -11.40 -1.21 -10.98
N MET A 98 -10.11 -1.43 -11.22
CA MET A 98 -9.46 -1.03 -12.47
C MET A 98 -9.26 -2.22 -13.42
N LYS A 99 -9.73 -3.41 -13.04
CA LYS A 99 -9.67 -4.67 -13.81
C LYS A 99 -8.27 -5.01 -14.31
N VAL A 100 -7.23 -4.55 -13.60
CA VAL A 100 -5.83 -4.84 -13.95
C VAL A 100 -5.49 -6.26 -13.50
N PRO A 101 -4.85 -7.10 -14.33
CA PRO A 101 -4.43 -8.44 -13.91
C PRO A 101 -3.59 -8.41 -12.64
N ILE A 102 -3.86 -9.31 -11.68
CA ILE A 102 -3.25 -9.28 -10.34
C ILE A 102 -1.71 -9.21 -10.37
N LYS A 103 -1.05 -9.94 -11.27
CA LYS A 103 0.42 -9.91 -11.41
C LYS A 103 0.94 -8.54 -11.82
N ARG A 104 0.25 -7.86 -12.75
CA ARG A 104 0.57 -6.49 -13.18
C ARG A 104 0.18 -5.45 -12.12
N ALA A 105 -0.92 -5.68 -11.39
CA ALA A 105 -1.31 -4.85 -10.26
C ALA A 105 -0.22 -4.88 -9.16
N ILE A 106 0.34 -6.04 -8.83
CA ILE A 106 1.43 -6.17 -7.87
C ILE A 106 2.69 -5.42 -8.34
N GLY A 107 3.13 -5.63 -9.58
CA GLY A 107 4.28 -4.91 -10.13
C GLY A 107 4.08 -3.39 -10.17
N THR A 108 2.93 -2.93 -10.66
CA THR A 108 2.61 -1.50 -10.77
C THR A 108 2.44 -0.84 -9.41
N SER A 109 1.77 -1.52 -8.47
CA SER A 109 1.62 -1.02 -7.11
C SER A 109 2.98 -0.87 -6.43
N SER A 110 3.92 -1.79 -6.64
CA SER A 110 5.27 -1.71 -6.07
C SER A 110 5.99 -0.42 -6.47
N SER A 111 5.88 -0.01 -7.74
CA SER A 111 6.44 1.27 -8.20
C SER A 111 5.76 2.48 -7.55
N ILE A 112 4.43 2.46 -7.39
CA ILE A 112 3.68 3.56 -6.77
C ILE A 112 3.98 3.64 -5.26
N ILE A 113 4.13 2.49 -4.59
CA ILE A 113 4.50 2.40 -3.18
C ILE A 113 5.84 3.07 -2.92
N ILE A 114 6.84 2.85 -3.77
CA ILE A 114 8.17 3.47 -3.60
C ILE A 114 8.04 5.00 -3.57
N LEU A 115 7.25 5.58 -4.49
CA LEU A 115 6.99 7.02 -4.50
C LEU A 115 6.22 7.45 -3.25
N THR A 116 5.09 6.80 -2.96
CA THR A 116 4.20 7.15 -1.86
C THR A 116 4.90 7.06 -0.50
N SER A 117 5.68 6.01 -0.28
CA SER A 117 6.45 5.81 0.96
C SER A 117 7.57 6.82 1.10
N THR A 118 8.28 7.17 0.02
CA THR A 118 9.33 8.20 0.06
C THR A 118 8.76 9.55 0.52
N PHE A 119 7.71 10.02 -0.16
CA PHE A 119 7.08 11.30 0.18
C PHE A 119 6.26 11.26 1.47
N GLY A 120 5.70 10.10 1.82
CA GLY A 120 4.99 9.86 3.07
C GLY A 120 5.91 9.94 4.28
N THR A 121 7.07 9.26 4.20
CA THR A 121 8.12 9.34 5.22
C THR A 121 8.62 10.77 5.36
N LEU A 122 8.91 11.48 4.25
CA LEU A 122 9.26 12.90 4.31
C LEU A 122 8.17 13.74 4.99
N GLY A 123 6.90 13.49 4.69
CA GLY A 123 5.77 14.12 5.36
C GLY A 123 5.77 13.86 6.88
N TYR A 124 6.00 12.62 7.32
CA TYR A 124 6.09 12.27 8.74
C TYR A 124 7.32 12.87 9.44
N VAL A 125 8.44 13.01 8.74
CA VAL A 125 9.61 13.73 9.26
C VAL A 125 9.22 15.19 9.48
N ILE A 126 8.76 15.89 8.43
CA ILE A 126 8.44 17.33 8.49
C ILE A 126 7.38 17.64 9.55
N ASN A 127 6.33 16.82 9.66
CA ASN A 127 5.27 17.04 10.65
C ASN A 127 5.70 16.65 12.08
N GLY A 128 6.79 15.91 12.24
CA GLY A 128 7.33 15.52 13.55
C GLY A 128 8.47 16.43 14.04
N LEU A 129 9.06 17.26 13.16
CA LEU A 129 10.09 18.22 13.53
C LEU A 129 9.54 19.26 14.52
N GLY A 130 10.29 19.54 15.60
CA GLY A 130 9.89 20.49 16.63
C GLY A 130 9.17 19.87 17.83
N LYS A 131 9.17 18.54 17.98
CA LYS A 131 8.75 17.83 19.20
C LYS A 131 9.98 17.28 19.95
N PRO A 132 10.45 17.97 21.01
CA PRO A 132 11.71 17.63 21.69
C PRO A 132 11.74 16.22 22.31
N GLU A 133 10.58 15.68 22.66
CA GLU A 133 10.43 14.35 23.28
C GLU A 133 10.82 13.20 22.35
N LEU A 134 10.79 13.41 21.02
CA LEU A 134 11.09 12.37 20.02
C LEU A 134 12.60 12.27 19.69
N GLU A 135 13.33 13.39 19.72
CA GLU A 135 14.75 13.42 19.34
C GLU A 135 15.63 12.60 20.29
N ALA A 136 15.26 12.51 21.57
CA ALA A 136 15.99 11.75 22.59
C ALA A 136 15.95 10.22 22.38
N LEU A 137 15.08 9.72 21.51
CA LEU A 137 14.87 8.28 21.26
C LEU A 137 15.55 7.77 19.98
N GLY A 138 16.39 8.60 19.33
CA GLY A 138 16.97 8.24 18.05
C GLY A 138 15.92 8.17 16.94
N THR A 139 15.01 9.14 16.92
CA THR A 139 13.99 9.30 15.88
C THR A 139 14.20 10.62 15.12
N LEU A 140 13.84 10.63 13.84
CA LEU A 140 13.86 11.83 12.99
C LEU A 140 12.41 12.23 12.71
N GLY A 141 11.87 13.16 13.50
CA GLY A 141 10.43 13.43 13.53
C GLY A 141 9.66 12.20 14.01
N PHE A 142 8.59 11.79 13.31
CA PHE A 142 7.85 10.56 13.65
C PHE A 142 8.52 9.25 13.17
N VAL A 143 9.73 9.32 12.61
CA VAL A 143 10.40 8.16 11.99
C VAL A 143 11.51 7.63 12.89
N ASP A 144 11.32 6.45 13.46
CA ASP A 144 12.34 5.72 14.20
C ASP A 144 13.29 5.00 13.22
N TYR A 145 14.50 5.53 13.05
CA TYR A 145 15.50 4.92 12.18
C TYR A 145 16.21 3.73 12.83
N THR A 146 16.20 3.63 14.17
CA THR A 146 16.81 2.53 14.92
C THR A 146 16.03 1.24 14.67
N ALA A 147 14.70 1.30 14.73
CA ALA A 147 13.84 0.19 14.31
C ALA A 147 13.71 0.10 12.77
N GLY A 148 13.73 1.24 12.08
CA GLY A 148 13.55 1.32 10.63
C GLY A 148 14.66 0.63 9.82
N ILE A 149 15.93 0.82 10.17
CA ILE A 149 17.07 0.27 9.42
C ILE A 149 17.05 -1.27 9.38
N PRO A 150 16.92 -2.01 10.50
CA PRO A 150 16.79 -3.46 10.49
C PRO A 150 15.60 -3.95 9.64
N ILE A 151 14.44 -3.26 9.73
CA ILE A 151 13.25 -3.60 8.94
C ILE A 151 13.51 -3.40 7.45
N ILE A 152 14.19 -2.32 7.05
CA ILE A 152 14.55 -2.06 5.65
C ILE A 152 15.47 -3.16 5.11
N ILE A 153 16.53 -3.52 5.85
CA ILE A 153 17.48 -4.56 5.44
C ILE A 153 16.75 -5.90 5.27
N GLY A 154 15.96 -6.30 6.29
CA GLY A 154 15.17 -7.53 6.23
C GLY A 154 14.21 -7.53 5.03
N SER A 155 13.48 -6.43 4.83
CA SER A 155 12.51 -6.26 3.74
C SER A 155 13.18 -6.31 2.36
N ILE A 156 14.36 -5.72 2.17
CA ILE A 156 15.07 -5.78 0.88
C ILE A 156 15.48 -7.21 0.54
N LEU A 157 16.02 -7.95 1.52
CA LEU A 157 16.44 -9.34 1.31
C LEU A 157 15.24 -10.25 1.02
N THR A 158 14.16 -10.14 1.78
CA THR A 158 12.99 -11.00 1.63
C THR A 158 12.07 -10.59 0.47
N SER A 159 12.01 -9.30 0.11
CA SER A 159 11.15 -8.82 -0.99
C SER A 159 11.55 -9.38 -2.34
N ARG A 160 12.86 -9.61 -2.59
CA ARG A 160 13.33 -10.26 -3.82
C ARG A 160 12.80 -11.68 -3.96
N LEU A 161 12.86 -12.46 -2.86
CA LEU A 161 12.31 -13.81 -2.81
C LEU A 161 10.79 -13.79 -3.01
N GLY A 162 10.09 -12.86 -2.35
CA GLY A 162 8.64 -12.68 -2.49
C GLY A 162 8.22 -12.29 -3.91
N ALA A 163 8.94 -11.39 -4.56
CA ALA A 163 8.68 -10.98 -5.94
C ALA A 163 8.86 -12.16 -6.91
N HIS A 164 9.96 -12.91 -6.78
CA HIS A 164 10.23 -14.08 -7.62
C HIS A 164 9.17 -15.18 -7.44
N ALA A 165 8.80 -15.47 -6.18
CA ALA A 165 7.74 -16.43 -5.87
C ALA A 165 6.38 -15.97 -6.43
N SER A 166 6.07 -14.68 -6.37
CA SER A 166 4.81 -14.12 -6.88
C SER A 166 4.65 -14.32 -8.39
N TYR A 167 5.72 -14.19 -9.17
CA TYR A 167 5.68 -14.42 -10.62
C TYR A 167 5.38 -15.88 -11.00
N ARG A 168 5.97 -16.83 -10.25
CA ARG A 168 5.79 -18.28 -10.47
C ARG A 168 4.48 -18.83 -9.91
N THR A 169 3.77 -18.05 -9.11
CA THR A 169 2.52 -18.47 -8.49
C THR A 169 1.33 -18.25 -9.44
N LYS A 170 0.37 -19.17 -9.42
CA LYS A 170 -0.90 -19.01 -10.17
C LYS A 170 -1.70 -17.83 -9.61
N SER A 171 -2.33 -17.05 -10.49
CA SER A 171 -3.08 -15.83 -10.12
C SER A 171 -4.14 -16.10 -9.04
N LYS A 172 -4.81 -17.27 -9.09
CA LYS A 172 -5.78 -17.71 -8.07
C LYS A 172 -5.17 -17.89 -6.69
N LEU A 173 -4.00 -18.54 -6.60
CA LEU A 173 -3.31 -18.74 -5.32
C LEU A 173 -2.78 -17.40 -4.79
N LEU A 174 -2.22 -16.57 -5.66
CA LEU A 174 -1.71 -15.25 -5.30
C LEU A 174 -2.82 -14.35 -4.72
N LYS A 175 -4.01 -14.40 -5.33
CA LYS A 175 -5.18 -13.68 -4.84
C LYS A 175 -5.63 -14.15 -3.46
N LYS A 176 -5.66 -15.47 -3.24
CA LYS A 176 -5.96 -16.06 -1.93
C LYS A 176 -4.92 -15.68 -0.87
N LEU A 177 -3.64 -15.72 -1.21
CA LEU A 177 -2.55 -15.36 -0.29
C LEU A 177 -2.63 -13.90 0.14
N PHE A 178 -2.91 -12.98 -0.80
CA PHE A 178 -3.15 -11.57 -0.46
C PHE A 178 -4.42 -11.40 0.39
N ALA A 179 -5.53 -12.04 0.04
CA ALA A 179 -6.75 -11.96 0.85
C ALA A 179 -6.52 -12.48 2.28
N LEU A 180 -5.79 -13.58 2.44
CA LEU A 180 -5.38 -14.12 3.74
C LEU A 180 -4.48 -13.13 4.48
N LEU A 181 -3.49 -12.54 3.81
CA LEU A 181 -2.61 -11.51 4.39
C LEU A 181 -3.44 -10.33 4.92
N LEU A 182 -4.40 -9.83 4.14
CA LEU A 182 -5.27 -8.74 4.55
C LEU A 182 -6.07 -9.09 5.81
N ILE A 183 -6.73 -10.25 5.83
CA ILE A 183 -7.51 -10.70 6.97
C ILE A 183 -6.62 -10.86 8.21
N THR A 184 -5.45 -11.47 8.06
CA THR A 184 -4.47 -11.64 9.16
C THR A 184 -4.02 -10.29 9.72
N VAL A 185 -3.70 -9.31 8.86
CA VAL A 185 -3.33 -7.96 9.29
C VAL A 185 -4.49 -7.30 10.04
N ALA A 186 -5.72 -7.40 9.54
CA ALA A 186 -6.89 -6.84 10.20
C ALA A 186 -7.12 -7.43 11.60
N ILE A 187 -6.98 -8.75 11.74
CA ILE A 187 -7.09 -9.45 13.03
C ILE A 187 -5.97 -9.01 13.98
N LEU A 188 -4.73 -8.97 13.51
CA LEU A 188 -3.59 -8.54 14.32
C LEU A 188 -3.75 -7.10 14.82
N THR A 189 -4.23 -6.20 13.94
CA THR A 189 -4.50 -4.81 14.30
C THR A 189 -5.69 -4.66 15.25
N LEU A 190 -6.66 -5.59 15.23
CA LEU A 190 -7.78 -5.61 16.17
C LEU A 190 -7.36 -6.08 17.58
N LEU A 191 -6.38 -6.99 17.66
CA LEU A 191 -5.92 -7.60 18.92
C LEU A 191 -4.89 -6.76 19.70
N LYS A 192 -4.02 -6.01 19.02
CA LYS A 192 -3.26 -4.89 19.62
C LYS A 192 -4.19 -3.72 19.89
#